data_AF-A0A419JPY3-F1
#
_entry.id   AF-A0A419JPY3-F1
#
_cell.length_a   1.000
_cell.length_b   1.000
_cell.length_c   1.000
_cell.angle_alpha   90.00
_cell.angle_beta   90.00
_cell.angle_gamma   90.00
#
_symmetry.space_group_name_H-M   'P 1'
#
loop_
_entity.id
_entity.type
_entity.pdbx_description
1 polymer ?
#
loop_
_entity_poly.entity_id
_entity_poly.type
_entity_poly.pdbx_seq_one_letter_code
_entity_poly.pdbx_strand_id
1 'polypeptide(L)'
;MCDIVKLYEKMVARKIFSWGKRRTPLDVIADILANALEPCPKTKLVYRTNINFKLFHKYAKLLIRSGLLVERDDSSYQTTRAGLRYLREYSQLLKILTGSKRPSSRGRRTPRRP
;
A
#
# COMPACT_ATOMS: atom_id res chain seq x y z
N MET A 1 -6.43 -16.36 -3.05
CA MET A 1 -6.74 -15.05 -2.42
C MET A 1 -5.87 -14.73 -1.22
N CYS A 2 -5.51 -15.72 -0.38
CA CYS A 2 -4.69 -15.52 0.84
C CYS A 2 -3.25 -15.01 0.58
N ASP A 3 -2.63 -15.33 -0.56
CA ASP A 3 -1.23 -14.97 -0.84
C ASP A 3 -0.99 -13.48 -1.13
N ILE A 4 -1.95 -12.78 -1.75
CA ILE A 4 -1.84 -11.35 -2.06
C ILE A 4 -2.00 -10.51 -0.78
N VAL A 5 -2.93 -10.91 0.08
CA VAL A 5 -3.14 -10.27 1.40
C VAL A 5 -1.92 -10.49 2.29
N LYS A 6 -1.41 -11.72 2.39
CA LYS A 6 -0.17 -12.04 3.13
C LYS A 6 1.06 -11.32 2.56
N LEU A 7 1.13 -11.11 1.25
CA LEU A 7 2.19 -10.33 0.62
C LEU A 7 2.09 -8.84 1.00
N TYR A 8 0.88 -8.28 1.03
CA TYR A 8 0.65 -6.89 1.45
C TYR A 8 0.90 -6.70 2.95
N GLU A 9 0.40 -7.58 3.82
CA GLU A 9 0.71 -7.57 5.26
C GLU A 9 2.22 -7.65 5.50
N LYS A 10 2.95 -8.51 4.77
CA LYS A 10 4.41 -8.54 4.80
C LYS A 10 5.06 -7.26 4.24
N MET A 11 4.47 -6.59 3.25
CA MET A 11 4.99 -5.33 2.68
C MET A 11 4.74 -4.11 3.58
N VAL A 12 3.59 -4.06 4.25
CA VAL A 12 3.24 -3.08 5.29
C VAL A 12 4.12 -3.30 6.53
N ALA A 13 4.24 -4.55 7.00
CA ALA A 13 5.08 -4.91 8.15
C ALA A 13 6.58 -4.69 7.90
N ARG A 14 7.05 -4.83 6.64
CA ARG A 14 8.43 -4.51 6.25
C ARG A 14 8.76 -3.03 6.18
N LYS A 15 7.80 -2.12 6.47
CA LYS A 15 8.11 -0.69 6.54
C LYS A 15 8.69 -0.13 5.23
N ILE A 16 8.36 -0.74 4.07
CA ILE A 16 8.74 -0.20 2.75
C ILE A 16 8.01 1.13 2.53
N PHE A 17 6.78 1.23 3.06
CA PHE A 17 6.05 2.47 3.27
C PHE A 17 6.60 3.21 4.50
N SER A 18 7.90 3.48 4.50
CA SER A 18 8.61 4.10 5.62
C SER A 18 7.95 5.43 5.98
N TRP A 19 7.34 5.47 7.17
CA TRP A 19 7.03 6.72 7.87
C TRP A 19 8.36 7.48 8.06
N GLY A 20 8.61 8.42 7.16
CA GLY A 20 9.89 9.14 7.04
C GLY A 20 10.17 9.68 5.63
N LYS A 21 9.56 9.14 4.57
CA LYS A 21 9.63 9.67 3.20
C LYS A 21 8.27 10.23 2.77
N ARG A 22 8.25 11.33 2.00
CA ARG A 22 7.01 11.93 1.48
C ARG A 22 6.24 10.88 0.67
N ARG A 23 4.98 10.62 1.04
CA ARG A 23 4.09 9.70 0.32
C ARG A 23 3.86 10.22 -1.10
N THR A 24 4.12 9.39 -2.10
CA THR A 24 3.83 9.73 -3.50
C THR A 24 2.34 9.49 -3.82
N PRO A 25 1.80 10.04 -4.92
CA PRO A 25 0.43 9.74 -5.34
C PRO A 25 0.17 8.25 -5.57
N LEU A 26 1.15 7.52 -6.11
CA LEU A 26 1.05 6.07 -6.36
C LEU A 26 0.99 5.28 -5.05
N ASP A 27 1.73 5.72 -4.03
CA ASP A 27 1.69 5.19 -2.68
C ASP A 27 0.29 5.33 -2.06
N VAL A 28 -0.32 6.52 -2.19
CA VAL A 28 -1.68 6.77 -1.69
C VAL A 28 -2.70 5.88 -2.39
N ILE A 29 -2.58 5.71 -3.71
CA ILE A 29 -3.45 4.83 -4.48
C ILE A 29 -3.32 3.38 -4.01
N ALA A 30 -2.09 2.87 -3.88
CA ALA A 30 -1.85 1.51 -3.42
C ALA A 30 -2.41 1.29 -2.00
N ASP A 31 -2.25 2.26 -1.11
CA ASP A 31 -2.73 2.19 0.27
C ASP A 31 -4.27 2.15 0.34
N ILE A 32 -4.97 2.99 -0.44
CA ILE A 32 -6.44 2.97 -0.53
C ILE A 32 -6.92 1.61 -1.06
N LEU A 33 -6.37 1.15 -2.18
CA LEU A 33 -6.79 -0.10 -2.81
C LEU A 33 -6.53 -1.32 -1.91
N ALA A 34 -5.44 -1.31 -1.15
CA ALA A 34 -5.14 -2.43 -0.28
C ALA A 34 -5.99 -2.43 1.01
N ASN A 35 -6.38 -1.26 1.51
CA ASN A 35 -7.31 -1.16 2.64
C ASN A 35 -8.78 -1.40 2.23
N ALA A 36 -9.09 -1.36 0.93
CA ALA A 36 -10.41 -1.64 0.36
C ALA A 36 -10.52 -3.04 -0.26
N LEU A 37 -9.62 -3.98 0.05
CA LEU A 37 -9.72 -5.37 -0.44
C LEU A 37 -11.04 -6.03 0.00
N GLU A 38 -11.42 -5.76 1.25
CA GLU A 38 -12.74 -6.05 1.78
C GLU A 38 -13.59 -4.79 1.72
N PRO A 39 -14.91 -4.91 1.51
CA PRO A 39 -15.82 -3.76 1.55
C PRO A 39 -15.62 -2.99 2.85
N CYS A 40 -15.17 -1.73 2.74
CA CYS A 40 -14.86 -0.90 3.89
C CYS A 40 -15.57 0.45 3.78
N PRO A 41 -16.19 0.93 4.88
CA PRO A 41 -16.79 2.26 4.88
C PRO A 41 -15.71 3.32 4.76
N LYS A 42 -16.09 4.45 4.14
CA LYS A 42 -15.24 5.63 3.93
C LYS A 42 -14.44 6.04 5.15
N THR A 43 -15.10 6.11 6.30
CA THR A 43 -14.51 6.54 7.58
C THR A 43 -13.33 5.63 7.93
N LYS A 44 -13.52 4.32 7.88
CA LYS A 44 -12.49 3.32 8.19
C LYS A 44 -11.30 3.41 7.22
N LEU A 45 -11.56 3.66 5.93
CA LEU A 45 -10.51 3.86 4.93
C LEU A 45 -9.66 5.10 5.21
N VAL A 46 -10.31 6.24 5.49
CA VAL A 46 -9.61 7.49 5.78
C VAL A 46 -8.73 7.36 7.04
N TYR A 47 -9.26 6.75 8.10
CA TYR A 47 -8.50 6.52 9.33
C TYR A 47 -7.33 5.56 9.13
N ARG A 48 -7.50 4.48 8.36
CA ARG A 48 -6.42 3.51 8.10
C ARG A 48 -5.33 4.05 7.19
N THR A 49 -5.72 4.81 6.17
CA THR A 49 -4.79 5.36 5.18
C THR A 49 -4.11 6.64 5.65
N ASN A 50 -4.52 7.25 6.77
CA ASN A 50 -3.94 8.48 7.32
C ASN A 50 -3.86 9.63 6.29
N ILE A 51 -4.92 9.81 5.50
CA ILE A 51 -5.05 10.90 4.52
C ILE A 51 -6.20 11.83 4.88
N ASN A 52 -6.18 13.07 4.37
CA ASN A 52 -7.28 14.01 4.57
C ASN A 52 -8.52 13.58 3.76
N PHE A 53 -9.73 13.73 4.31
CA PHE A 53 -11.01 13.49 3.63
C PHE A 53 -11.14 14.15 2.26
N LYS A 54 -10.65 15.39 2.09
CA LYS A 54 -10.68 16.08 0.78
C LYS A 54 -9.81 15.35 -0.24
N LEU A 55 -8.63 14.88 0.19
CA LEU A 55 -7.69 14.16 -0.63
C LEU A 55 -8.22 12.76 -0.98
N PHE A 56 -8.80 12.05 0.00
CA PHE A 56 -9.45 10.77 -0.21
C PHE A 56 -10.51 10.86 -1.32
N HIS A 57 -11.42 11.85 -1.27
CA HIS A 57 -12.43 12.00 -2.32
C HIS A 57 -11.84 12.20 -3.72
N LYS A 58 -10.76 12.99 -3.82
CA LYS A 58 -10.10 13.22 -5.11
C LYS A 58 -9.55 11.90 -5.68
N TYR A 59 -8.89 11.10 -4.84
CA TYR A 59 -8.38 9.79 -5.26
C TYR A 59 -9.49 8.77 -5.48
N ALA A 60 -10.50 8.71 -4.63
CA ALA A 60 -11.64 7.80 -4.76
C ALA A 60 -12.37 8.04 -6.10
N LYS A 61 -12.67 9.30 -6.44
CA LYS A 61 -13.26 9.65 -7.74
C LYS A 61 -12.39 9.20 -8.92
N LEU A 62 -11.07 9.40 -8.82
CA LEU A 62 -10.12 8.95 -9.85
C LEU A 62 -10.09 7.41 -9.98
N LEU A 63 -10.08 6.71 -8.85
CA LEU A 63 -10.03 5.24 -8.79
C LEU A 63 -11.32 4.59 -9.28
N ILE A 64 -12.47 5.21 -9.00
CA ILE A 64 -13.77 4.77 -9.52
C ILE A 64 -13.84 5.00 -11.02
N ARG A 65 -13.44 6.19 -11.49
CA ARG A 65 -13.42 6.50 -12.94
C ARG A 65 -12.47 5.61 -13.74
N SER A 66 -11.38 5.15 -13.12
CA SER A 66 -10.44 4.20 -13.74
C SER A 66 -10.85 2.73 -13.56
N GLY A 67 -11.95 2.44 -12.86
CA GLY A 67 -12.45 1.08 -12.61
C GLY A 67 -11.58 0.26 -11.65
N LEU A 68 -10.69 0.90 -10.88
CA LEU A 68 -9.82 0.24 -9.89
C LEU A 68 -10.49 0.07 -8.52
N LEU A 69 -11.45 0.93 -8.22
CA LEU A 69 -12.25 0.94 -7.00
C LEU A 69 -13.73 1.00 -7.38
N VAL A 70 -14.61 0.36 -6.61
CA VAL A 70 -16.06 0.45 -6.75
C VAL A 70 -16.65 0.95 -5.43
N GLU A 71 -17.64 1.81 -5.53
CA GLU A 71 -18.50 2.21 -4.42
C GLU A 71 -19.76 1.35 -4.46
N ARG A 72 -20.08 0.73 -3.33
CA ARG A 72 -21.25 -0.13 -3.12
C ARG A 72 -22.42 0.72 -2.62
N ASP A 73 -23.62 0.16 -2.69
CA ASP A 73 -24.86 0.83 -2.26
C ASP A 73 -24.85 1.20 -0.75
N ASP A 74 -24.10 0.46 0.07
CA ASP A 74 -23.92 0.71 1.50
C ASP A 74 -22.86 1.80 1.81
N SER A 75 -22.48 2.61 0.82
CA SER A 75 -21.40 3.61 0.93
C SER A 75 -20.05 3.01 1.36
N SER A 76 -19.87 1.71 1.13
CA SER A 76 -18.59 1.04 1.28
C SER A 76 -17.80 1.06 -0.02
N TYR A 77 -16.47 1.09 0.08
CA TYR A 77 -15.60 1.00 -1.08
C TYR A 77 -14.94 -0.37 -1.12
N GLN A 78 -14.83 -0.92 -2.32
CA GLN A 78 -14.16 -2.17 -2.56
C GLN A 78 -13.24 -2.10 -3.78
N THR A 79 -12.10 -2.77 -3.69
CA THR A 79 -11.15 -2.91 -4.78
C THR A 79 -11.63 -3.89 -5.82
N THR A 80 -11.58 -3.50 -7.09
CA THR A 80 -12.02 -4.33 -8.21
C THR A 80 -10.93 -5.31 -8.63
N ARG A 81 -11.26 -6.22 -9.56
CA ARG A 81 -10.27 -7.12 -10.17
C ARG A 81 -9.12 -6.36 -10.86
N ALA A 82 -9.41 -5.19 -11.44
CA ALA A 82 -8.40 -4.32 -12.03
C ALA A 82 -7.52 -3.66 -10.96
N GLY A 83 -8.10 -3.21 -9.83
CA GLY A 83 -7.35 -2.69 -8.69
C GLY A 83 -6.41 -3.74 -8.06
N LEU A 84 -6.84 -5.00 -8.00
CA LEU A 84 -5.98 -6.11 -7.59
C LEU A 84 -4.79 -6.32 -8.53
N ARG A 85 -5.00 -6.19 -9.84
CA ARG A 85 -3.93 -6.27 -10.84
C ARG A 85 -2.93 -5.14 -10.65
N TYR A 86 -3.40 -3.91 -10.44
CA TYR A 86 -2.56 -2.77 -10.11
C TYR A 86 -1.69 -3.04 -8.88
N LEU A 87 -2.26 -3.53 -7.78
CA LEU A 87 -1.49 -3.84 -6.56
C LEU A 87 -0.40 -4.90 -6.81
N ARG A 88 -0.68 -5.89 -7.65
CA ARG A 88 0.30 -6.91 -8.02
C ARG A 88 1.46 -6.32 -8.81
N GLU A 89 1.16 -5.53 -9.85
CA GLU A 89 2.18 -4.88 -10.68
C GLU A 89 3.00 -3.87 -9.87
N TYR A 90 2.34 -3.06 -9.03
CA TYR A 90 3.00 -2.13 -8.12
C TYR A 90 3.98 -2.85 -7.18
N SER A 91 3.57 -4.01 -6.64
CA SER A 91 4.44 -4.84 -5.79
C SER A 91 5.67 -5.35 -6.55
N GLN A 92 5.49 -5.79 -7.79
CA GLN A 92 6.59 -6.26 -8.64
C GLN A 92 7.57 -5.11 -8.96
N LEU A 93 7.05 -3.94 -9.33
CA LEU A 93 7.85 -2.75 -9.56
C LEU A 93 8.68 -2.38 -8.33
N LEU A 94 8.06 -2.37 -7.15
CA LEU A 94 8.78 -2.10 -5.90
C LEU A 94 9.87 -3.13 -5.63
N LYS A 95 9.64 -4.42 -5.90
CA LYS A 95 10.68 -5.47 -5.76
C LYS A 95 11.86 -5.24 -6.69
N ILE A 96 11.61 -4.79 -7.92
CA ILE A 96 12.67 -4.44 -8.89
C ILE A 96 13.44 -3.22 -8.38
N LEU A 97 12.75 -2.16 -7.98
CA LEU A 97 13.36 -0.91 -7.49
C LEU A 97 14.12 -1.09 -6.17
N THR A 98 13.67 -2.01 -5.30
CA THR A 98 14.34 -2.33 -4.02
C THR A 98 15.35 -3.48 -4.16
N GLY A 99 15.44 -4.09 -5.35
CA GLY A 99 16.28 -5.23 -5.70
C GLY A 99 17.74 -4.89 -5.96
N SER A 100 18.43 -4.30 -4.97
CA SER A 100 19.88 -4.44 -4.75
C SER A 100 20.27 -3.88 -3.37
N LYS A 101 19.72 -4.45 -2.30
CA LYS A 101 20.54 -4.63 -1.09
C LYS A 101 20.77 -6.12 -0.93
N ARG A 102 21.90 -6.61 -1.48
CA ARG A 102 22.60 -7.74 -0.86
C ARG A 102 22.63 -7.44 0.64
N PRO A 103 22.30 -8.38 1.54
CA PRO A 103 22.57 -8.17 2.94
C PRO A 103 24.05 -7.82 3.04
N SER A 104 24.36 -6.56 3.36
CA SER A 104 25.74 -6.19 3.65
C SER A 104 26.11 -7.05 4.84
N SER A 105 26.99 -8.02 4.61
CA SER A 105 27.84 -8.64 5.62
C SER A 105 28.69 -7.53 6.25
N ARG A 106 28.06 -6.62 6.99
CA ARG A 106 28.72 -5.72 7.90
C ARG A 106 29.08 -6.59 9.09
N GLY A 107 30.31 -7.10 9.03
CA GLY A 107 30.94 -7.84 10.09
C GLY A 107 30.72 -7.15 11.44
N ARG A 108 30.48 -7.97 12.45
CA ARG A 108 30.65 -7.56 13.85
C ARG A 108 32.12 -7.16 14.03
N ARG A 109 32.44 -5.88 13.85
CA ARG A 109 33.54 -5.28 14.61
C ARG A 109 32.93 -4.79 15.91
N THR A 110 32.97 -5.63 16.93
CA THR A 110 32.97 -5.12 18.30
C THR A 110 34.41 -4.68 18.60
N PRO A 111 34.63 -3.44 19.08
CA PRO A 111 35.96 -3.03 19.53
C PRO A 111 36.36 -3.91 20.71
N ARG A 112 37.61 -4.40 20.67
CA ARG A 112 38.31 -4.84 21.88
C ARG A 112 38.35 -3.65 22.83
N ARG A 113 37.86 -3.83 24.05
CA ARG A 113 38.26 -2.97 25.17
C ARG A 113 39.30 -3.73 26.01
N PRO A 114 40.29 -3.01 26.55
CA PRO A 114 41.44 -3.59 27.26
C PRO A 114 41.03 -4.31 28.54
#